data_AF-A0A348PMX6-F1
#
_entry.id   AF-A0A348PMX6-F1
#
_cell.length_a   1.000
_cell.length_b   1.000
_cell.length_c   1.000
_cell.angle_alpha   90.00
_cell.angle_beta   90.00
_cell.angle_gamma   90.00
#
_symmetry.space_group_name_H-M   'P 1'
#
loop_
_entity.id
_entity.type
_entity.pdbx_description
1 polymer ?
#
loop_
_entity_poly.entity_id
_entity_poly.type
_entity_poly.pdbx_seq_one_letter_code
_entity_poly.pdbx_strand_id
1 'polypeptide(L)'
;MSKLKDFIEKKMSMSHIYQPVMIKVLLENGGYADKKTIAQNILSYDFSQVEYYEGITNNMVGRVLRKNEIVLKDKNNYELKLFEDLSSNEINELIALCDFKINEYIKKRGTKIWEHRRRNRKAVPGSTRYQVLKRADGRCELCGISKEEKALEVDHIVPKNNGGEDSIDNYQALCFSCNANKRDTDDTDFRNLNVKYQARQSDCIFCNMSRKIIAENELSIAFYDKFPVTSKHVLIIPKRHCIDYFELSQPEINAMNRLTHVLKEQLKGEDSNISGFNIGFNSGEDAGQTVLHCHMHLIPRRKGDVENPIGGVRNLIPGKGDYKTN
;
A
#
# COMPACT_ATOMS: atom_id res chain seq x y z
N MET A 1 -7.06 41.39 -8.75
CA MET A 1 -8.08 40.56 -9.43
C MET A 1 -7.49 39.53 -10.41
N SER A 2 -6.73 39.94 -11.44
CA SER A 2 -6.43 39.05 -12.58
C SER A 2 -5.57 37.83 -12.25
N LYS A 3 -4.54 37.95 -11.40
CA LYS A 3 -3.67 36.81 -11.03
C LYS A 3 -4.37 35.75 -10.17
N LEU A 4 -5.16 36.17 -9.18
CA LEU A 4 -5.88 35.23 -8.30
C LEU A 4 -6.98 34.50 -9.08
N LYS A 5 -7.70 35.23 -9.93
CA LYS A 5 -8.71 34.65 -10.83
C LYS A 5 -8.09 33.69 -11.84
N ASP A 6 -7.00 34.08 -12.50
CA ASP A 6 -6.26 33.21 -13.43
C ASP A 6 -5.70 31.96 -12.74
N PHE A 7 -5.23 32.09 -11.50
CA PHE A 7 -4.80 30.94 -10.72
C PHE A 7 -5.96 29.98 -10.46
N ILE A 8 -7.09 30.47 -9.95
CA ILE A 8 -8.27 29.64 -9.65
C ILE A 8 -8.83 28.98 -10.92
N GLU A 9 -8.90 29.70 -12.03
CA GLU A 9 -9.55 29.21 -13.25
C GLU A 9 -8.65 28.31 -14.10
N LYS A 10 -7.33 28.56 -14.16
CA LYS A 10 -6.44 27.94 -15.16
C LYS A 10 -5.24 27.19 -14.59
N LYS A 11 -4.83 27.47 -13.35
CA LYS A 11 -3.59 26.92 -12.77
C LYS A 11 -3.80 26.06 -11.53
N MET A 12 -4.94 26.19 -10.86
CA MET A 12 -5.26 25.44 -9.65
C MET A 12 -5.46 23.97 -10.01
N SER A 13 -4.61 23.11 -9.45
CA SER A 13 -4.76 21.67 -9.56
C SER A 13 -5.73 21.18 -8.49
N MET A 14 -6.82 20.56 -8.91
CA MET A 14 -7.85 20.02 -8.03
C MET A 14 -7.51 18.62 -7.48
N SER A 15 -6.23 18.36 -7.15
CA SER A 15 -5.84 17.11 -6.48
C SER A 15 -6.34 17.03 -5.03
N HIS A 16 -6.70 18.16 -4.43
CA HIS A 16 -7.29 18.27 -3.09
C HIS A 16 -7.95 19.65 -2.91
N ILE A 17 -8.96 19.70 -2.04
CA ILE A 17 -9.79 20.89 -1.76
C ILE A 17 -9.10 21.98 -0.93
N TYR A 18 -7.87 21.75 -0.47
CA TYR A 18 -7.21 22.64 0.50
C TYR A 18 -6.91 24.04 -0.05
N GLN A 19 -6.49 24.11 -1.32
CA GLN A 19 -6.19 25.38 -1.99
C GLN A 19 -7.44 26.28 -2.12
N PRO A 20 -8.57 25.80 -2.66
CA PRO A 20 -9.77 26.62 -2.76
C PRO A 20 -10.35 26.98 -1.38
N VAL A 21 -10.30 26.08 -0.39
CA VAL A 21 -10.78 26.38 0.97
C VAL A 21 -9.93 27.46 1.64
N MET A 22 -8.61 27.37 1.56
CA MET A 22 -7.72 28.40 2.12
C MET A 22 -7.96 29.77 1.48
N ILE A 23 -8.09 29.82 0.15
CA ILE A 23 -8.37 31.07 -0.58
C ILE A 23 -9.74 31.64 -0.15
N LYS A 24 -10.77 30.80 -0.06
CA LYS A 24 -12.11 31.20 0.39
C LYS A 24 -12.09 31.79 1.80
N VAL A 25 -11.44 31.11 2.76
CA VAL A 25 -11.33 31.59 4.15
C VAL A 25 -10.61 32.93 4.22
N LEU A 26 -9.52 33.10 3.46
CA LEU A 26 -8.81 34.38 3.42
C LEU A 26 -9.68 35.49 2.84
N LEU A 27 -10.44 35.23 1.77
CA LEU A 27 -11.36 36.21 1.19
C LEU A 27 -12.50 36.59 2.15
N GLU A 28 -13.07 35.62 2.85
CA GLU A 28 -14.16 35.83 3.81
C GLU A 28 -13.71 36.62 5.06
N ASN A 29 -12.42 36.57 5.40
CA ASN A 29 -11.85 37.28 6.55
C ASN A 29 -11.02 38.52 6.14
N GLY A 30 -11.40 39.20 5.06
CA GLY A 30 -10.78 40.47 4.66
C GLY A 30 -9.31 40.35 4.24
N GLY A 31 -8.90 39.17 3.76
CA GLY A 31 -7.54 38.86 3.33
C GLY A 31 -6.65 38.22 4.40
N TYR A 32 -7.14 37.99 5.62
CA TYR A 32 -6.33 37.51 6.74
C TYR A 32 -7.04 36.43 7.56
N ALA A 33 -6.35 35.33 7.87
CA ALA A 33 -6.79 34.34 8.84
C ALA A 33 -5.58 33.65 9.48
N ASP A 34 -5.70 33.29 10.76
CA ASP A 34 -4.67 32.49 11.42
C ASP A 34 -4.71 31.02 10.94
N LYS A 35 -3.61 30.30 11.18
CA LYS A 35 -3.46 28.90 10.75
C LYS A 35 -4.53 27.96 11.35
N LYS A 36 -4.98 28.23 12.57
CA LYS A 36 -5.97 27.40 13.27
C LYS A 36 -7.34 27.55 12.61
N THR A 37 -7.72 28.77 12.30
CA THR A 37 -8.97 29.11 11.60
C THR A 37 -9.01 28.46 10.21
N ILE A 38 -7.91 28.54 9.44
CA ILE A 38 -7.81 27.88 8.13
C ILE A 38 -7.91 26.35 8.27
N ALA A 39 -7.21 25.75 9.24
CA ALA A 39 -7.24 24.31 9.46
C ALA A 39 -8.63 23.80 9.86
N GLN A 40 -9.36 24.52 10.72
CA GLN A 40 -10.74 24.18 11.09
C GLN A 40 -11.68 24.17 9.88
N ASN A 41 -11.52 25.14 8.98
CA ASN A 41 -12.30 25.20 7.74
C ASN A 41 -11.89 24.12 6.75
N ILE A 42 -10.61 23.74 6.66
CA ILE A 42 -10.22 22.59 5.84
C ILE A 42 -10.86 21.29 6.35
N LEU A 43 -10.88 21.10 7.67
CA LEU A 43 -11.47 19.93 8.31
C LEU A 43 -12.99 19.80 8.04
N SER A 44 -13.73 20.90 7.91
CA SER A 44 -15.17 20.83 7.65
C SER A 44 -15.53 20.31 6.25
N TYR A 45 -14.57 20.30 5.32
CA TYR A 45 -14.74 19.76 3.98
C TYR A 45 -14.04 18.40 3.80
N ASP A 46 -13.34 17.88 4.82
CA ASP A 46 -12.75 16.54 4.78
C ASP A 46 -13.82 15.49 5.10
N PHE A 47 -14.45 14.97 4.03
CA PHE A 47 -15.53 13.99 4.13
C PHE A 47 -15.15 12.76 4.97
N SER A 48 -13.89 12.30 4.91
CA SER A 48 -13.43 11.15 5.68
C SER A 48 -13.42 11.41 7.20
N GLN A 49 -13.07 12.62 7.61
CA GLN A 49 -13.10 13.02 9.01
C GLN A 49 -14.52 13.26 9.49
N VAL A 50 -15.37 13.84 8.65
CA VAL A 50 -16.80 14.03 8.94
C VAL A 50 -17.46 12.67 9.15
N GLU A 51 -17.31 11.72 8.22
CA GLU A 51 -17.85 10.34 8.36
C GLU A 51 -17.32 9.63 9.62
N TYR A 52 -16.04 9.79 9.95
CA TYR A 52 -15.48 9.23 11.18
C TYR A 52 -16.17 9.78 12.43
N TYR A 53 -16.34 11.10 12.53
CA TYR A 53 -17.01 11.73 13.67
C TYR A 53 -18.51 11.48 13.68
N GLU A 54 -19.17 11.30 12.54
CA GLU A 54 -20.54 10.81 12.45
C GLU A 54 -20.64 9.39 13.03
N GLY A 55 -19.68 8.52 12.71
CA GLY A 55 -19.54 7.19 13.30
C GLY A 55 -19.39 7.23 14.83
N ILE A 56 -18.53 8.11 15.36
CA ILE A 56 -18.36 8.31 16.81
C ILE A 56 -19.65 8.84 17.45
N THR A 57 -20.27 9.84 16.82
CA THR A 57 -21.54 10.43 17.27
C THR A 57 -22.62 9.36 17.34
N ASN A 58 -22.70 8.46 16.36
CA ASN A 58 -23.72 7.42 16.32
C ASN A 58 -23.45 6.24 17.25
N ASN A 59 -22.22 5.72 17.23
CA ASN A 59 -21.89 4.44 17.85
C ASN A 59 -21.45 4.57 19.30
N MET A 60 -20.90 5.72 19.68
CA MET A 60 -20.36 5.94 21.02
C MET A 60 -21.23 6.95 21.78
N VAL A 61 -21.22 8.21 21.36
CA VAL A 61 -21.85 9.30 22.14
C VAL A 61 -23.37 9.16 22.14
N GLY A 62 -23.98 9.12 20.96
CA GLY A 62 -25.42 8.98 20.79
C GLY A 62 -25.96 7.63 21.25
N ARG A 63 -25.16 6.56 21.26
CA ARG A 63 -25.56 5.28 21.89
C ARG A 63 -25.64 5.42 23.41
N VAL A 64 -24.63 6.00 24.04
CA VAL A 64 -24.58 6.19 25.50
C VAL A 64 -25.68 7.14 25.98
N LEU A 65 -25.86 8.28 25.31
CA LEU A 65 -26.88 9.25 25.70
C LEU A 65 -28.30 8.72 25.49
N ARG A 66 -28.56 7.95 24.41
CA ARG A 66 -29.84 7.25 24.24
C ARG A 66 -30.08 6.18 25.29
N LYS A 67 -29.06 5.39 25.64
CA LYS A 67 -29.16 4.37 26.69
C LYS A 67 -29.55 4.97 28.05
N ASN A 68 -29.11 6.20 28.32
CA ASN A 68 -29.45 6.93 29.54
C ASN A 68 -30.65 7.87 29.36
N GLU A 69 -31.41 7.73 28.26
CA GLU A 69 -32.63 8.49 27.97
C GLU A 69 -32.46 10.02 27.95
N ILE A 70 -31.24 10.52 27.73
CA ILE A 70 -30.94 11.96 27.67
C ILE A 70 -31.31 12.55 26.31
N VAL A 71 -31.13 11.80 25.23
CA VAL A 71 -31.40 12.27 23.86
C VAL A 71 -32.30 11.31 23.09
N LEU A 72 -33.10 11.86 22.17
CA LEU A 72 -33.80 11.16 21.11
C LEU A 72 -32.97 11.19 19.82
N LYS A 73 -33.19 10.22 18.92
CA LYS A 73 -32.55 10.18 17.61
C LYS A 73 -33.60 9.97 16.52
N ASP A 74 -33.64 10.87 15.55
CA ASP A 74 -34.41 10.69 14.30
C ASP A 74 -33.45 10.77 13.10
N LYS A 75 -33.31 9.65 12.39
CA LYS A 75 -32.37 9.49 11.25
C LYS A 75 -30.96 10.00 11.58
N ASN A 76 -30.61 11.21 11.15
CA ASN A 76 -29.30 11.84 11.32
C ASN A 76 -29.29 12.93 12.41
N ASN A 77 -30.44 13.20 13.03
CA ASN A 77 -30.62 14.26 14.01
C ASN A 77 -30.69 13.70 15.43
N TYR A 78 -30.21 14.49 16.40
CA TYR A 78 -30.34 14.24 17.82
C TYR A 78 -31.07 15.40 18.48
N GLU A 79 -31.91 15.08 19.46
CA GLU A 79 -32.69 16.04 20.23
C GLU A 79 -32.53 15.76 21.72
N LEU A 80 -32.34 16.79 22.54
CA LEU A 80 -32.29 16.63 23.99
C LEU A 80 -33.71 16.47 24.53
N LYS A 81 -33.96 15.38 25.27
CA LYS A 81 -35.29 15.10 25.82
C LYS A 81 -35.66 16.19 26.83
N LEU A 82 -36.91 16.69 26.76
CA LEU A 82 -37.45 17.75 27.64
C LEU A 82 -36.70 19.10 27.55
N PHE A 83 -36.05 19.39 26.42
CA PHE A 83 -35.37 20.67 26.25
C PHE A 83 -36.33 21.87 26.34
N GLU A 84 -37.55 21.73 25.85
CA GLU A 84 -38.59 22.77 25.88
C GLU A 84 -39.01 23.16 27.31
N ASP A 85 -38.79 22.28 28.29
CA ASP A 85 -39.12 22.51 29.70
C ASP A 85 -38.03 23.30 30.45
N LEU A 86 -36.88 23.54 29.82
CA LEU A 86 -35.75 24.26 30.43
C LEU A 86 -35.86 25.78 30.23
N SER A 87 -35.73 26.52 31.32
CA SER A 87 -35.58 27.98 31.25
C SER A 87 -34.19 28.39 30.74
N SER A 88 -34.07 29.61 30.22
CA SER A 88 -32.78 30.15 29.77
C SER A 88 -31.72 30.16 30.88
N ASN A 89 -32.12 30.31 32.15
CA ASN A 89 -31.18 30.26 33.26
C ASN A 89 -30.68 28.84 33.52
N GLU A 90 -31.57 27.85 33.51
CA GLU A 90 -31.20 26.43 33.64
C GLU A 90 -30.34 25.96 32.47
N ILE A 91 -30.62 26.40 31.25
CA ILE A 91 -29.78 26.12 30.07
C ILE A 91 -28.36 26.66 30.30
N ASN A 92 -28.22 27.91 30.76
CA ASN A 92 -26.92 28.50 31.02
C ASN A 92 -26.17 27.79 32.15
N GLU A 93 -26.87 27.38 33.22
CA GLU A 93 -26.29 26.59 34.31
C GLU A 93 -25.81 25.21 33.81
N LEU A 94 -26.59 24.54 32.96
CA LEU A 94 -26.22 23.25 32.36
C LEU A 94 -25.06 23.38 31.38
N ILE A 95 -24.99 24.45 30.58
CA ILE A 95 -23.85 24.75 29.71
C ILE A 95 -22.60 25.00 30.56
N ALA A 96 -22.71 25.83 31.61
CA ALA A 96 -21.61 26.10 32.53
C ALA A 96 -21.12 24.81 33.22
N LEU A 97 -22.03 23.90 33.56
CA LEU A 97 -21.70 22.59 34.11
C LEU A 97 -20.98 21.70 33.07
N CYS A 98 -21.43 21.70 31.81
CA CYS A 98 -20.76 21.01 30.71
C CYS A 98 -19.35 21.56 30.50
N ASP A 99 -19.20 22.89 30.43
CA ASP A 99 -17.91 23.56 30.28
C ASP A 99 -16.99 23.27 31.47
N PHE A 100 -17.53 23.28 32.69
CA PHE A 100 -16.79 22.89 33.88
C PHE A 100 -16.31 21.44 33.77
N LYS A 101 -17.16 20.48 33.39
CA LYS A 101 -16.78 19.07 33.21
C LYS A 101 -15.75 18.87 32.10
N ILE A 102 -15.88 19.59 30.97
CA ILE A 102 -14.91 19.60 29.88
C ILE A 102 -13.57 20.13 30.39
N ASN A 103 -13.57 21.26 31.10
CA ASN A 103 -12.37 21.88 31.64
C ASN A 103 -11.71 21.05 32.75
N GLU A 104 -12.50 20.43 33.63
CA GLU A 104 -12.02 19.49 34.65
C GLU A 104 -11.38 18.26 33.99
N TYR A 105 -12.03 17.69 32.98
CA TYR A 105 -11.45 16.61 32.19
C TYR A 105 -10.14 17.05 31.55
N ILE A 106 -10.10 18.27 30.97
CA ILE A 106 -8.92 18.90 30.36
C ILE A 106 -7.77 19.07 31.37
N LYS A 107 -8.08 19.57 32.58
CA LYS A 107 -7.10 19.81 33.64
C LYS A 107 -6.59 18.50 34.25
N LYS A 108 -7.47 17.54 34.55
CA LYS A 108 -7.13 16.27 35.25
C LYS A 108 -6.16 15.39 34.46
N ARG A 109 -6.21 15.42 33.13
CA ARG A 109 -5.26 14.69 32.27
C ARG A 109 -4.22 15.60 31.61
N GLY A 110 -4.19 16.90 31.95
CA GLY A 110 -3.23 17.89 31.44
C GLY A 110 -3.26 18.06 29.91
N THR A 111 -2.18 18.63 29.35
CA THR A 111 -1.97 18.67 27.88
C THR A 111 -1.94 17.27 27.26
N LYS A 112 -1.83 16.20 28.07
CA LYS A 112 -1.78 14.81 27.60
C LYS A 112 -3.05 14.32 26.91
N ILE A 113 -4.22 14.93 27.15
CA ILE A 113 -5.48 14.67 26.41
C ILE A 113 -5.34 15.03 24.94
N TRP A 114 -4.53 16.05 24.72
CA TRP A 114 -4.11 16.50 23.42
C TRP A 114 -2.70 16.02 23.13
N GLU A 115 -2.06 15.06 23.82
CA GLU A 115 -0.77 14.49 23.36
C GLU A 115 -0.98 13.22 22.54
N HIS A 116 -2.10 12.52 22.73
CA HIS A 116 -2.57 11.52 21.76
C HIS A 116 -3.30 12.16 20.56
N ARG A 117 -3.79 13.41 20.68
CA ARG A 117 -4.43 14.17 19.58
C ARG A 117 -3.62 15.34 19.00
N ARG A 118 -2.66 15.93 19.74
CA ARG A 118 -1.40 16.43 19.15
C ARG A 118 -0.69 15.17 18.74
N ARG A 119 -1.18 14.65 17.63
CA ARG A 119 -0.32 14.02 16.67
C ARG A 119 0.91 14.94 16.54
N ASN A 120 1.95 14.53 17.24
CA ASN A 120 3.23 14.33 16.63
C ASN A 120 3.13 13.44 15.36
N ARG A 121 2.00 13.31 14.63
CA ARG A 121 2.11 13.40 13.18
C ARG A 121 2.50 14.85 12.92
N LYS A 122 3.80 15.14 12.99
CA LYS A 122 4.33 16.03 11.95
C LYS A 122 3.72 15.47 10.68
N ALA A 123 2.91 16.28 9.96
CA ALA A 123 2.48 15.89 8.63
C ALA A 123 3.74 15.40 7.93
N VAL A 124 3.72 14.16 7.43
CA VAL A 124 4.89 13.55 6.81
C VAL A 124 5.48 14.63 5.91
N PRO A 125 6.72 15.09 6.17
CA PRO A 125 7.26 16.25 5.48
C PRO A 125 7.01 16.10 3.99
N GLY A 126 6.59 17.16 3.30
CA GLY A 126 6.16 17.05 1.89
C GLY A 126 7.20 16.35 1.01
N SER A 127 8.49 16.52 1.32
CA SER A 127 9.62 15.79 0.75
C SER A 127 9.59 14.28 1.04
N THR A 128 9.40 13.87 2.30
CA THR A 128 9.28 12.46 2.71
C THR A 128 8.03 11.80 2.13
N ARG A 129 6.89 12.52 2.10
CA ARG A 129 5.65 12.02 1.46
C ARG A 129 5.86 11.79 -0.03
N TYR A 130 6.51 12.74 -0.71
CA TYR A 130 6.87 12.60 -2.12
C TYR A 130 7.80 11.41 -2.34
N GLN A 131 8.82 11.21 -1.50
CA GLN A 131 9.74 10.08 -1.61
C GLN A 131 9.04 8.73 -1.43
N VAL A 132 8.12 8.61 -0.46
CA VAL A 132 7.35 7.38 -0.23
C VAL A 132 6.40 7.10 -1.40
N LEU A 133 5.68 8.11 -1.90
CA LEU A 133 4.80 7.94 -3.06
C LEU A 133 5.56 7.67 -4.38
N LYS A 134 6.77 8.24 -4.52
CA LYS A 134 7.67 7.98 -5.65
C LYS A 134 8.21 6.55 -5.59
N ARG A 135 8.61 6.07 -4.41
CA ARG A 135 9.03 4.69 -4.16
C ARG A 135 7.93 3.70 -4.53
N ALA A 136 6.69 4.02 -4.16
CA ALA A 136 5.54 3.17 -4.42
C ALA A 136 5.08 3.15 -5.89
N ASP A 137 5.73 3.94 -6.77
CA ASP A 137 5.46 4.02 -8.21
C ASP A 137 3.97 4.16 -8.57
N GLY A 138 3.25 4.95 -7.75
CA GLY A 138 1.82 5.17 -7.92
C GLY A 138 0.94 3.95 -7.67
N ARG A 139 1.41 2.95 -6.90
CA ARG A 139 0.62 1.79 -6.49
C ARG A 139 0.55 1.66 -4.97
N CYS A 140 -0.54 1.06 -4.49
CA CYS A 140 -0.67 0.67 -3.09
C CYS A 140 0.36 -0.44 -2.78
N GLU A 141 1.20 -0.22 -1.76
CA GLU A 141 2.21 -1.18 -1.30
C GLU A 141 1.57 -2.43 -0.65
N LEU A 142 0.26 -2.42 -0.32
CA LEU A 142 -0.47 -3.58 0.20
C LEU A 142 -1.21 -4.37 -0.90
N CYS A 143 -2.05 -3.72 -1.71
CA CYS A 143 -2.92 -4.40 -2.68
C CYS A 143 -2.55 -4.17 -4.15
N GLY A 144 -1.54 -3.34 -4.44
CA GLY A 144 -1.08 -3.08 -5.80
C GLY A 144 -1.99 -2.21 -6.67
N ILE A 145 -3.17 -1.80 -6.17
CA ILE A 145 -4.10 -0.92 -6.90
C ILE A 145 -3.42 0.40 -7.25
N SER A 146 -3.64 0.89 -8.46
CA SER A 146 -2.97 2.12 -8.91
C SER A 146 -3.66 3.36 -8.36
N LYS A 147 -2.89 4.45 -8.26
CA LYS A 147 -3.36 5.75 -7.76
C LYS A 147 -4.45 6.36 -8.64
N GLU A 148 -4.50 5.97 -9.91
CA GLU A 148 -5.53 6.35 -10.88
C GLU A 148 -6.87 5.71 -10.54
N GLU A 149 -6.87 4.52 -9.93
CA GLU A 149 -8.08 3.82 -9.48
C GLU A 149 -8.46 4.15 -8.03
N LYS A 150 -7.48 4.27 -7.12
CA LYS A 150 -7.71 4.67 -5.72
C LYS A 150 -6.60 5.57 -5.21
N ALA A 151 -6.99 6.68 -4.58
CA ALA A 151 -6.05 7.59 -3.96
C ALA A 151 -5.16 6.88 -2.92
N LEU A 152 -3.86 7.23 -2.94
CA LEU A 152 -2.85 6.70 -2.04
C LEU A 152 -2.54 7.66 -0.89
N GLU A 153 -2.33 7.09 0.28
CA GLU A 153 -2.01 7.76 1.53
C GLU A 153 -0.70 7.23 2.10
N VAL A 154 0.05 8.10 2.78
CA VAL A 154 1.27 7.69 3.48
C VAL A 154 0.94 7.53 4.97
N ASP A 155 1.09 6.31 5.49
CA ASP A 155 0.88 6.00 6.91
C ASP A 155 2.07 5.21 7.48
N HIS A 156 2.15 5.11 8.81
CA HIS A 156 3.25 4.43 9.48
C HIS A 156 3.15 2.89 9.31
N ILE A 157 4.27 2.17 9.29
CA ILE A 157 4.28 0.70 9.33
C ILE A 157 4.01 0.26 10.77
N VAL A 158 4.89 0.62 11.70
CA VAL A 158 4.62 0.47 13.13
C VAL A 158 3.87 1.70 13.64
N PRO A 159 2.68 1.52 14.23
CA PRO A 159 1.92 2.62 14.81
C PRO A 159 2.74 3.39 15.85
N LYS A 160 2.57 4.71 15.91
CA LYS A 160 3.24 5.54 16.93
C LYS A 160 2.97 5.10 18.36
N ASN A 161 1.77 4.59 18.62
CA ASN A 161 1.37 4.10 19.94
C ASN A 161 2.16 2.84 20.35
N ASN A 162 2.77 2.15 19.38
CA ASN A 162 3.67 1.01 19.56
C ASN A 162 5.15 1.40 19.35
N GLY A 163 5.49 2.68 19.48
CA GLY A 163 6.88 3.16 19.38
C GLY A 163 7.39 3.42 17.96
N GLY A 164 6.51 3.49 16.95
CA GLY A 164 6.92 3.78 15.58
C GLY A 164 7.53 5.18 15.37
N GLU A 165 8.72 5.23 14.76
CA GLU A 165 9.45 6.46 14.45
C GLU A 165 8.91 7.19 13.22
N ASP A 166 9.15 8.51 13.12
CA ASP A 166 8.89 9.30 11.90
C ASP A 166 10.08 9.21 10.92
N SER A 167 10.28 8.03 10.33
CA SER A 167 11.33 7.79 9.35
C SER A 167 10.75 7.31 8.02
N ILE A 168 11.48 7.54 6.93
CA ILE A 168 11.08 7.05 5.59
C ILE A 168 10.88 5.52 5.57
N ASP A 169 11.64 4.81 6.40
CA ASP A 169 11.62 3.35 6.52
C ASP A 169 10.42 2.85 7.32
N ASN A 170 9.79 3.71 8.13
CA ASN A 170 8.57 3.42 8.87
C ASN A 170 7.33 4.00 8.19
N TYR A 171 7.41 4.47 6.94
CA TYR A 171 6.26 4.93 6.16
C TYR A 171 5.95 3.97 5.00
N GLN A 172 4.68 3.86 4.64
CA GLN A 172 4.19 3.08 3.49
C GLN A 172 3.07 3.82 2.73
N ALA A 173 2.96 3.58 1.43
CA ALA A 173 1.91 4.12 0.57
C ALA A 173 0.75 3.12 0.41
N LEU A 174 -0.41 3.42 0.97
CA LEU A 174 -1.58 2.54 0.96
C LEU A 174 -2.77 3.20 0.27
N CYS A 175 -3.62 2.43 -0.41
CA CYS A 175 -4.93 2.95 -0.83
C CYS A 175 -5.82 3.17 0.40
N PHE A 176 -6.80 4.07 0.29
CA PHE A 176 -7.69 4.40 1.42
C PHE A 176 -8.34 3.15 2.06
N SER A 177 -8.71 2.15 1.26
CA SER A 177 -9.34 0.92 1.77
C SER A 177 -8.37 0.09 2.61
N CYS A 178 -7.12 -0.08 2.14
CA CYS A 178 -6.07 -0.79 2.84
C CYS A 178 -5.65 -0.05 4.12
N ASN A 179 -5.57 1.28 4.06
CA ASN A 179 -5.24 2.10 5.20
C ASN A 179 -6.33 2.05 6.29
N ALA A 180 -7.60 2.17 5.90
CA ALA A 180 -8.74 2.15 6.83
C ALA A 180 -8.94 0.78 7.51
N ASN A 181 -8.58 -0.30 6.83
CA ASN A 181 -8.66 -1.66 7.38
C ASN A 181 -7.53 -1.97 8.37
N LYS A 182 -6.50 -1.13 8.46
CA LYS A 182 -5.41 -1.29 9.41
C LYS A 182 -5.90 -0.92 10.81
N ARG A 183 -6.12 -1.92 11.65
CA ARG A 183 -6.47 -1.72 13.07
C ARG A 183 -5.22 -1.36 13.87
N ASP A 184 -5.38 -0.63 14.96
CA ASP A 184 -4.34 -0.33 15.95
C ASP A 184 -3.81 -1.57 16.69
N THR A 185 -4.52 -2.70 16.58
CA THR A 185 -4.11 -4.03 17.05
C THR A 185 -3.27 -4.80 16.03
N ASP A 186 -3.12 -4.26 14.81
CA ASP A 186 -2.31 -4.87 13.76
C ASP A 186 -0.90 -4.26 13.83
N ASP A 187 -0.03 -4.93 14.57
CA ASP A 187 1.40 -4.63 14.67
C ASP A 187 2.20 -5.30 13.55
N THR A 188 1.55 -5.80 12.48
CA THR A 188 2.22 -6.47 11.36
C THR A 188 3.36 -5.59 10.85
N ASP A 189 4.55 -5.97 11.33
CA ASP A 189 5.77 -5.24 11.09
C ASP A 189 6.36 -5.76 9.78
N PHE A 190 5.88 -5.16 8.70
CA PHE A 190 6.39 -5.36 7.36
C PHE A 190 7.87 -4.93 7.22
N ARG A 191 8.53 -4.31 8.23
CA ARG A 191 9.97 -3.98 8.16
C ARG A 191 10.85 -5.24 8.18
N ASN A 192 10.39 -6.33 8.80
CA ASN A 192 11.06 -7.64 8.70
C ASN A 192 10.76 -8.37 7.37
N LEU A 193 9.96 -7.81 6.45
CA LEU A 193 9.90 -8.34 5.09
C LEU A 193 11.25 -8.22 4.39
N ASN A 194 12.02 -7.16 4.63
CA ASN A 194 13.38 -7.07 4.09
C ASN A 194 14.23 -8.22 4.61
N VAL A 195 14.20 -8.51 5.91
CA VAL A 195 14.90 -9.68 6.50
C VAL A 195 14.40 -10.99 5.89
N LYS A 196 13.07 -11.13 5.69
CA LYS A 196 12.48 -12.26 4.98
C LYS A 196 13.08 -12.39 3.57
N TYR A 197 13.11 -11.33 2.77
CA TYR A 197 13.65 -11.34 1.41
C TYR A 197 15.17 -11.52 1.33
N GLN A 198 15.89 -11.30 2.44
CA GLN A 198 17.31 -11.61 2.57
C GLN A 198 17.58 -13.03 3.09
N ALA A 199 16.54 -13.82 3.42
CA ALA A 199 16.75 -15.19 3.89
C ALA A 199 17.44 -16.02 2.80
N ARG A 200 18.60 -16.59 3.13
CA ARG A 200 19.42 -17.45 2.27
C ARG A 200 19.77 -18.72 3.05
N GLN A 201 19.98 -19.83 2.35
CA GLN A 201 20.40 -21.10 2.96
C GLN A 201 21.86 -21.40 2.59
N SER A 202 22.71 -21.75 3.56
CA SER A 202 24.16 -21.91 3.37
C SER A 202 24.56 -23.13 2.53
N ASP A 203 23.72 -24.15 2.49
CA ASP A 203 23.87 -25.39 1.70
C ASP A 203 23.20 -25.29 0.33
N CYS A 204 22.40 -24.25 0.06
CA CYS A 204 21.75 -24.08 -1.24
C CYS A 204 22.72 -23.54 -2.30
N ILE A 205 22.83 -24.25 -3.42
CA ILE A 205 23.74 -23.90 -4.52
C ILE A 205 23.40 -22.56 -5.19
N PHE A 206 22.12 -22.17 -5.25
CA PHE A 206 21.70 -20.88 -5.80
C PHE A 206 21.81 -19.74 -4.78
N CYS A 207 21.73 -20.06 -3.48
CA CYS A 207 22.01 -19.09 -2.44
C CYS A 207 23.50 -18.71 -2.34
N ASN A 208 24.40 -19.61 -2.75
CA ASN A 208 25.85 -19.43 -2.64
C ASN A 208 26.55 -19.45 -4.00
N MET A 209 25.82 -19.21 -5.08
CA MET A 209 26.39 -19.25 -6.43
C MET A 209 27.37 -18.11 -6.69
N SER A 210 28.46 -18.42 -7.40
CA SER A 210 29.45 -17.47 -7.89
C SER A 210 29.32 -17.17 -9.40
N ARG A 211 28.16 -17.47 -10.00
CA ARG A 211 27.95 -17.33 -11.45
C ARG A 211 27.70 -15.88 -11.83
N LYS A 212 28.03 -15.54 -13.09
CA LYS A 212 27.74 -14.21 -13.66
C LYS A 212 26.22 -13.98 -13.76
N ILE A 213 25.75 -12.97 -13.03
CA ILE A 213 24.39 -12.43 -13.14
C ILE A 213 24.28 -11.66 -14.46
N ILE A 214 23.24 -11.93 -15.25
CA ILE A 214 23.01 -11.29 -16.55
C ILE A 214 21.90 -10.24 -16.50
N ALA A 215 20.99 -10.36 -15.54
CA ALA A 215 20.01 -9.34 -15.21
C ALA A 215 19.57 -9.53 -13.75
N GLU A 216 19.22 -8.44 -13.08
CA GLU A 216 18.62 -8.49 -11.76
C GLU A 216 17.66 -7.33 -11.54
N ASN A 217 16.78 -7.49 -10.56
CA ASN A 217 15.97 -6.42 -10.02
C ASN A 217 15.92 -6.52 -8.49
N GLU A 218 14.92 -5.91 -7.87
CA GLU A 218 14.83 -5.78 -6.41
C GLU A 218 14.78 -7.15 -5.70
N LEU A 219 14.06 -8.12 -6.27
CA LEU A 219 13.77 -9.41 -5.61
C LEU A 219 14.19 -10.63 -6.42
N SER A 220 14.70 -10.48 -7.63
CA SER A 220 15.05 -11.59 -8.50
C SER A 220 16.39 -11.37 -9.22
N ILE A 221 17.08 -12.47 -9.50
CA ILE A 221 18.30 -12.50 -10.31
C ILE A 221 18.15 -13.52 -11.43
N ALA A 222 18.84 -13.27 -12.53
CA ALA A 222 18.87 -14.15 -13.68
C ALA A 222 20.31 -14.45 -14.11
N PHE A 223 20.55 -15.68 -14.54
CA PHE A 223 21.84 -16.15 -15.03
C PHE A 223 21.65 -17.29 -16.03
N TYR A 224 22.59 -17.48 -16.95
CA TYR A 224 22.54 -18.60 -17.89
C TYR A 224 22.61 -19.94 -17.16
N ASP A 225 21.87 -20.95 -17.61
CA ASP A 225 21.97 -22.33 -17.14
C ASP A 225 23.36 -22.92 -17.48
N LYS A 226 23.88 -23.81 -16.63
CA LYS A 226 25.17 -24.50 -16.84
C LYS A 226 24.99 -25.66 -17.83
N PHE A 227 23.80 -26.26 -17.83
CA PHE A 227 23.40 -27.37 -18.68
C PHE A 227 22.18 -26.91 -19.51
N PRO A 228 22.39 -25.97 -20.45
CA PRO A 228 21.29 -25.36 -21.17
C PRO A 228 20.53 -26.37 -22.03
N VAL A 229 19.19 -26.36 -21.96
CA VAL A 229 18.33 -27.15 -22.85
C VAL A 229 18.48 -26.67 -24.31
N THR A 230 18.56 -25.35 -24.49
CA THR A 230 18.90 -24.70 -25.76
C THR A 230 19.89 -23.56 -25.51
N SER A 231 20.63 -23.15 -26.55
CA SER A 231 21.57 -22.03 -26.43
C SER A 231 20.88 -20.77 -25.90
N LYS A 232 21.49 -20.16 -24.88
CA LYS A 232 20.97 -19.05 -24.07
C LYS A 232 19.80 -19.38 -23.13
N HIS A 233 19.65 -20.63 -22.69
CA HIS A 233 18.75 -20.98 -21.58
C HIS A 233 19.12 -20.19 -20.31
N VAL A 234 18.16 -19.46 -19.76
CA VAL A 234 18.31 -18.64 -18.55
C VAL A 234 17.50 -19.24 -17.40
N LEU A 235 18.07 -19.21 -16.21
CA LEU A 235 17.35 -19.43 -14.96
C LEU A 235 17.09 -18.08 -14.30
N ILE A 236 15.85 -17.85 -13.87
CA ILE A 236 15.42 -16.67 -13.11
C ILE A 236 14.98 -17.16 -11.75
N ILE A 237 15.54 -16.60 -10.68
CA ILE A 237 15.30 -17.06 -9.30
C ILE A 237 14.94 -15.89 -8.38
N PRO A 238 14.18 -16.10 -7.29
CA PRO A 238 14.09 -15.10 -6.23
C PRO A 238 15.44 -14.97 -5.51
N LYS A 239 15.75 -13.77 -5.03
CA LYS A 239 16.91 -13.51 -4.16
C LYS A 239 16.75 -14.25 -2.83
N ARG A 240 15.54 -14.26 -2.26
CA ARG A 240 15.18 -15.07 -1.09
C ARG A 240 15.23 -16.56 -1.43
N HIS A 241 15.67 -17.38 -0.49
CA HIS A 241 15.49 -18.82 -0.55
C HIS A 241 14.00 -19.17 -0.41
N CYS A 242 13.44 -19.71 -1.48
CA CYS A 242 12.10 -20.28 -1.54
C CYS A 242 12.28 -21.66 -2.17
N ILE A 243 11.76 -22.73 -1.59
CA ILE A 243 11.99 -24.09 -2.08
C ILE A 243 11.46 -24.23 -3.51
N ASP A 244 10.22 -23.80 -3.76
CA ASP A 244 9.56 -23.94 -5.06
C ASP A 244 8.67 -22.73 -5.41
N TYR A 245 7.89 -22.86 -6.50
CA TYR A 245 6.99 -21.79 -6.97
C TYR A 245 5.90 -21.43 -5.95
N PHE A 246 5.42 -22.40 -5.16
CA PHE A 246 4.29 -22.23 -4.25
C PHE A 246 4.68 -21.50 -2.95
N GLU A 247 5.98 -21.37 -2.68
CA GLU A 247 6.50 -20.56 -1.56
C GLU A 247 6.75 -19.09 -1.93
N LEU A 248 6.61 -18.71 -3.19
CA LEU A 248 6.83 -17.33 -3.63
C LEU A 248 5.74 -16.40 -3.08
N SER A 249 6.16 -15.21 -2.64
CA SER A 249 5.22 -14.11 -2.39
C SER A 249 4.82 -13.43 -3.70
N GLN A 250 3.67 -12.73 -3.71
CA GLN A 250 3.23 -11.98 -4.89
C GLN A 250 4.29 -10.98 -5.43
N PRO A 251 5.03 -10.23 -4.58
CA PRO A 251 6.15 -9.42 -5.04
C PRO A 251 7.25 -10.19 -5.77
N GLU A 252 7.60 -11.40 -5.31
CA GLU A 252 8.62 -12.23 -5.95
C GLU A 252 8.15 -12.76 -7.31
N ILE A 253 6.88 -13.19 -7.41
CA ILE A 253 6.26 -13.58 -8.69
C ILE A 253 6.33 -12.42 -9.69
N ASN A 254 5.97 -11.21 -9.26
CA ASN A 254 6.01 -10.01 -10.11
C ASN A 254 7.43 -9.66 -10.55
N ALA A 255 8.41 -9.75 -9.64
CA ALA A 255 9.80 -9.48 -9.92
C ALA A 255 10.40 -10.47 -10.92
N MET A 256 10.11 -11.76 -10.76
CA MET A 256 10.55 -12.80 -11.71
C MET A 256 9.94 -12.57 -13.08
N ASN A 257 8.62 -12.34 -13.16
CA ASN A 257 7.93 -12.09 -14.43
C ASN A 257 8.46 -10.84 -15.16
N ARG A 258 8.77 -9.76 -14.43
CA ARG A 258 9.41 -8.57 -15.01
C ARG A 258 10.75 -8.91 -15.67
N LEU A 259 11.61 -9.68 -15.00
CA LEU A 259 12.87 -10.12 -15.60
C LEU A 259 12.64 -11.00 -16.82
N THR A 260 11.66 -11.90 -16.79
CA THR A 260 11.31 -12.74 -17.95
C THR A 260 11.00 -11.90 -19.18
N HIS A 261 10.21 -10.82 -19.05
CA HIS A 261 9.90 -9.92 -20.16
C HIS A 261 11.11 -9.14 -20.65
N VAL A 262 11.94 -8.60 -19.75
CA VAL A 262 13.17 -7.88 -20.11
C VAL A 262 14.14 -8.80 -20.86
N LEU A 263 14.37 -9.99 -20.31
CA LEU A 263 15.29 -10.99 -20.89
C LEU A 263 14.77 -11.52 -22.22
N LYS A 264 13.46 -11.71 -22.38
CA LYS A 264 12.87 -12.08 -23.66
C LYS A 264 13.25 -11.07 -24.76
N GLU A 265 13.07 -9.78 -24.51
CA GLU A 265 13.41 -8.74 -25.51
C GLU A 265 14.92 -8.66 -25.74
N GLN A 266 15.73 -8.72 -24.68
CA GLN A 266 17.20 -8.73 -24.80
C GLN A 266 17.68 -9.92 -25.62
N LEU A 267 17.22 -11.14 -25.30
CA LEU A 267 17.64 -12.36 -25.99
C LEU A 267 17.27 -12.31 -27.47
N LYS A 268 16.07 -11.83 -27.83
CA LYS A 268 15.68 -11.64 -29.23
C LYS A 268 16.52 -10.57 -29.94
N GLY A 269 16.94 -9.52 -29.24
CA GLY A 269 17.84 -8.51 -29.77
C GLY A 269 19.24 -9.06 -30.06
N GLU A 270 19.71 -10.01 -29.25
CA GLU A 270 21.02 -10.63 -29.41
C GLU A 270 21.04 -11.85 -30.36
N ASP A 271 19.89 -12.50 -30.61
CA ASP A 271 19.75 -13.61 -31.54
C ASP A 271 18.39 -13.55 -32.25
N SER A 272 18.42 -13.07 -33.49
CA SER A 272 17.25 -12.88 -34.33
C SER A 272 16.58 -14.20 -34.76
N ASN A 273 17.23 -15.36 -34.58
CA ASN A 273 16.64 -16.66 -34.89
C ASN A 273 15.72 -17.18 -33.79
N ILE A 274 15.70 -16.52 -32.61
CA ILE A 274 14.78 -16.88 -31.53
C ILE A 274 13.35 -16.55 -31.97
N SER A 275 12.57 -17.59 -32.21
CA SER A 275 11.19 -17.52 -32.70
C SER A 275 10.15 -17.81 -31.63
N GLY A 276 10.55 -18.35 -30.48
CA GLY A 276 9.65 -18.66 -29.37
C GLY A 276 10.39 -18.84 -28.05
N PHE A 277 9.65 -19.10 -26.99
CA PHE A 277 10.18 -19.40 -25.66
C PHE A 277 9.35 -20.48 -24.98
N ASN A 278 9.99 -21.35 -24.21
CA ASN A 278 9.34 -22.11 -23.16
C ASN A 278 9.68 -21.47 -21.81
N ILE A 279 8.66 -21.32 -20.97
CA ILE A 279 8.81 -20.92 -19.58
C ILE A 279 8.20 -21.99 -18.69
N GLY A 280 8.82 -22.26 -17.55
CA GLY A 280 8.34 -23.32 -16.67
C GLY A 280 9.03 -23.34 -15.31
N PHE A 281 8.39 -24.02 -14.37
CA PHE A 281 8.89 -24.33 -13.04
C PHE A 281 8.68 -25.81 -12.79
N ASN A 282 9.58 -26.41 -12.02
CA ASN A 282 9.37 -27.70 -11.40
C ASN A 282 9.24 -27.49 -9.89
N SER A 283 8.19 -28.02 -9.28
CA SER A 283 7.94 -27.93 -7.83
C SER A 283 7.84 -29.35 -7.25
N GLY A 284 8.82 -29.74 -6.45
CA GLY A 284 8.97 -31.07 -5.88
C GLY A 284 9.79 -32.05 -6.74
N GLU A 285 10.31 -33.09 -6.09
CA GLU A 285 11.20 -34.11 -6.69
C GLU A 285 10.52 -34.84 -7.86
N ASP A 286 9.28 -35.28 -7.69
CA ASP A 286 8.50 -35.99 -8.72
C ASP A 286 8.22 -35.11 -9.97
N ALA A 287 8.23 -33.78 -9.80
CA ALA A 287 8.14 -32.85 -10.92
C ALA A 287 9.49 -32.60 -11.61
N GLY A 288 10.56 -33.28 -11.17
CA GLY A 288 11.92 -33.13 -11.70
C GLY A 288 12.67 -31.93 -11.13
N GLN A 289 12.28 -31.41 -9.95
CA GLN A 289 13.04 -30.35 -9.29
C GLN A 289 14.30 -30.95 -8.63
N THR A 290 15.48 -30.54 -9.13
CA THR A 290 16.77 -31.04 -8.62
C THR A 290 17.47 -30.06 -7.68
N VAL A 291 17.14 -28.78 -7.77
CA VAL A 291 17.63 -27.73 -6.87
C VAL A 291 16.45 -27.19 -6.09
N LEU A 292 16.48 -27.37 -4.77
CA LEU A 292 15.45 -26.89 -3.83
C LEU A 292 15.58 -25.39 -3.58
N HIS A 293 15.59 -24.61 -4.67
CA HIS A 293 15.46 -23.17 -4.69
C HIS A 293 14.71 -22.81 -5.97
N CYS A 294 13.54 -22.19 -5.82
CA CYS A 294 12.63 -21.86 -6.90
C CYS A 294 13.35 -21.21 -8.08
N HIS A 295 13.17 -21.77 -9.27
CA HIS A 295 13.79 -21.26 -10.48
C HIS A 295 12.83 -21.39 -11.66
N MET A 296 12.60 -20.27 -12.34
CA MET A 296 11.91 -20.26 -13.62
C MET A 296 12.93 -20.53 -14.71
N HIS A 297 12.64 -21.52 -15.55
CA HIS A 297 13.31 -21.71 -16.81
C HIS A 297 12.79 -20.71 -17.83
N LEU A 298 13.70 -19.99 -18.50
CA LEU A 298 13.42 -19.21 -19.71
C LEU A 298 14.26 -19.78 -20.85
N ILE A 299 13.63 -20.61 -21.66
CA ILE A 299 14.30 -21.41 -22.70
C ILE A 299 13.96 -20.80 -24.07
N PRO A 300 14.89 -20.10 -24.73
CA PRO A 300 14.67 -19.58 -26.07
C PRO A 300 14.61 -20.71 -27.10
N ARG A 301 13.63 -20.64 -28.00
CA ARG A 301 13.36 -21.63 -29.04
C ARG A 301 13.64 -21.09 -30.43
N ARG A 302 14.10 -21.96 -31.31
CA ARG A 302 14.43 -21.66 -32.71
C ARG A 302 13.69 -22.63 -33.61
N LYS A 303 13.46 -22.25 -34.86
CA LYS A 303 12.86 -23.17 -35.83
C LYS A 303 13.81 -24.34 -36.07
N GLY A 304 13.32 -25.58 -35.93
CA GLY A 304 14.09 -26.81 -36.17
C GLY A 304 14.99 -27.24 -35.01
N ASP A 305 14.87 -26.64 -33.81
CA ASP A 305 15.61 -27.08 -32.63
C ASP A 305 15.07 -28.38 -32.00
N VAL A 306 13.90 -28.83 -32.45
CA VAL A 306 13.30 -30.14 -32.18
C VAL A 306 12.52 -30.58 -33.42
N GLU A 307 12.47 -31.89 -33.68
CA GLU A 307 11.76 -32.46 -34.83
C GLU A 307 10.26 -32.16 -34.80
N ASN A 308 9.60 -32.37 -33.65
CA ASN A 308 8.19 -32.07 -33.44
C ASN A 308 7.99 -31.21 -32.18
N PRO A 309 7.73 -29.89 -32.30
CA PRO A 309 7.52 -29.02 -31.15
C PRO A 309 6.12 -29.14 -30.54
N ILE A 310 5.19 -29.85 -31.21
CA ILE A 310 3.82 -30.02 -30.74
C ILE A 310 3.83 -30.80 -29.40
N GLY A 311 2.93 -30.41 -28.50
CA GLY A 311 2.80 -31.03 -27.18
C GLY A 311 3.48 -30.25 -26.06
N GLY A 312 4.60 -29.56 -26.34
CA GLY A 312 5.28 -28.70 -25.37
C GLY A 312 5.49 -29.38 -24.02
N VAL A 313 4.88 -28.84 -22.95
CA VAL A 313 4.91 -29.38 -21.58
C VAL A 313 4.43 -30.83 -21.49
N ARG A 314 3.60 -31.32 -22.40
CA ARG A 314 3.15 -32.72 -22.39
C ARG A 314 4.29 -33.72 -22.65
N ASN A 315 5.39 -33.28 -23.26
CA ASN A 315 6.59 -34.10 -23.46
C ASN A 315 7.34 -34.39 -22.16
N LEU A 316 6.91 -33.81 -21.01
CA LEU A 316 7.41 -34.22 -19.69
C LEU A 316 7.11 -35.69 -19.40
N ILE A 317 5.99 -36.23 -19.90
CA ILE A 317 5.70 -37.67 -19.86
C ILE A 317 6.00 -38.24 -21.26
N PRO A 318 6.99 -39.14 -21.39
CA PRO A 318 7.32 -39.75 -22.68
C PRO A 318 6.09 -40.32 -23.38
N GLY A 319 5.93 -39.99 -24.67
CA GLY A 319 4.80 -40.44 -25.49
C GLY A 319 3.49 -39.65 -25.33
N LYS A 320 3.40 -38.65 -24.44
CA LYS A 320 2.16 -37.84 -24.27
C LYS A 320 2.13 -36.54 -25.07
N GLY A 321 3.23 -36.18 -25.72
CA GLY A 321 3.35 -34.95 -26.51
C GLY A 321 2.79 -35.01 -27.93
N ASP A 322 2.73 -36.19 -28.55
CA ASP A 322 2.22 -36.33 -29.90
C ASP A 322 0.70 -36.60 -29.91
N TYR A 323 -0.07 -35.62 -30.39
CA TYR A 323 -1.53 -35.73 -30.54
C TYR A 323 -1.94 -36.74 -31.61
N LYS A 324 -1.03 -37.19 -32.49
CA LYS A 324 -1.34 -38.17 -33.53
C LYS A 324 -1.32 -39.61 -33.03
N THR A 325 -0.83 -39.84 -31.81
CA THR A 325 -0.67 -41.18 -31.22
C THR A 325 -1.71 -41.50 -30.13
N ASN A 326 -2.67 -40.59 -29.87
CA ASN A 326 -3.81 -40.84 -28.97
C ASN A 326 -5.14 -40.74 -29.69
#